data_AF-A0AAV5U7S2-F1
#
_entry.id   AF-A0AAV5U7S2-F1
#
_cell.length_a   1.000
_cell.length_b   1.000
_cell.length_c   1.000
_cell.angle_alpha   90.00
_cell.angle_beta   90.00
_cell.angle_gamma   90.00
#
_symmetry.space_group_name_H-M   'P 1'
#
loop_
_entity.id
_entity.type
_entity.pdbx_description
1 polymer ?
#
loop_
_entity_poly.entity_id
_entity_poly.type
_entity_poly.pdbx_seq_one_letter_code
_entity_poly.pdbx_strand_id
1 'polypeptide(L)'
;SECPPAHISGRNATSCRSSCPSRSSVNLDWNECECDEGFRLLDGDNAPCFGQPSDVQNLRATKIGPKVELEWTRPVDDGGLSELTYLVHCDSGPCRFFYNNVMEERAFISGLSPDANYVFKVAAINRVSA
;
A
#
# COMPACT_ATOMS: atom_id res chain seq x y z
N SER A 1 23.15 -2.30 25.45
CA SER A 1 24.38 -3.10 25.28
C SER A 1 24.87 -2.86 23.87
N GLU A 2 26.14 -2.50 23.72
CA GLU A 2 26.75 -2.24 22.41
C GLU A 2 26.96 -3.56 21.67
N CYS A 3 26.71 -3.58 20.35
CA CYS A 3 26.83 -4.79 19.57
C CYS A 3 28.30 -5.15 19.30
N PRO A 4 28.62 -6.45 19.12
CA PRO A 4 29.96 -6.87 18.71
C PRO A 4 30.40 -6.19 17.40
N PRO A 5 31.71 -6.07 17.14
CA PRO A 5 32.21 -5.58 15.86
C PRO A 5 31.56 -6.32 14.68
N ALA A 6 31.21 -5.59 13.62
CA ALA A 6 30.44 -6.05 12.45
C ALA A 6 28.96 -6.39 12.70
N HIS A 7 28.43 -6.14 13.89
CA HIS A 7 27.01 -6.23 14.17
C HIS A 7 26.39 -4.86 14.45
N ILE A 8 25.11 -4.75 14.14
CA ILE A 8 24.27 -3.56 14.31
C ILE A 8 23.12 -3.88 15.26
N SER A 9 22.66 -2.89 16.01
CA SER A 9 21.46 -3.05 16.84
C SER A 9 20.23 -3.10 15.95
N GLY A 10 19.28 -3.98 16.31
CA GLY A 10 17.93 -3.85 15.80
C GLY A 10 17.23 -2.65 16.43
N ARG A 11 16.20 -2.13 15.76
CA ARG A 11 15.41 -1.02 16.28
C ARG A 11 14.79 -1.39 17.62
N ASN A 12 15.13 -0.68 18.70
CA ASN A 12 14.74 -1.02 20.09
C ASN A 12 15.16 -2.45 20.55
N ALA A 13 16.09 -3.11 19.86
CA ALA A 13 16.36 -4.52 20.10
C ALA A 13 17.41 -4.74 21.20
N THR A 14 17.17 -5.75 22.03
CA THR A 14 18.18 -6.42 22.88
C THR A 14 19.07 -7.40 22.09
N SER A 15 18.94 -7.46 20.77
CA SER A 15 19.61 -8.42 19.89
C SER A 15 20.38 -7.74 18.76
N CYS A 16 21.57 -8.25 18.48
CA CYS A 16 22.51 -7.77 17.48
C CYS A 16 22.44 -8.62 16.21
N ARG A 17 22.70 -8.02 15.03
CA ARG A 17 22.62 -8.72 13.74
C ARG A 17 23.68 -8.27 12.74
N SER A 18 23.90 -9.06 11.70
CA SER A 18 24.87 -8.78 10.64
C SER A 18 24.32 -7.91 9.50
N SER A 19 22.99 -7.78 9.37
CA SER A 19 22.35 -6.94 8.35
C SER A 19 20.95 -6.48 8.79
N CYS A 20 20.47 -5.39 8.18
CA CYS A 20 19.09 -4.93 8.38
C CYS A 20 18.08 -5.81 7.60
N PRO A 21 16.86 -6.05 8.11
CA PRO A 21 15.73 -6.66 7.45
C PRO A 21 15.32 -5.90 6.20
N SER A 22 14.45 -6.53 5.44
CA SER A 22 13.86 -5.93 4.23
C SER A 22 13.30 -4.54 4.50
N ARG A 23 13.58 -3.61 3.57
CA ARG A 23 13.12 -2.22 3.59
C ARG A 23 13.59 -1.42 4.81
N SER A 24 14.80 -1.72 5.27
CA SER A 24 15.47 -0.99 6.34
C SER A 24 16.97 -0.89 6.08
N SER A 25 17.56 0.18 6.57
CA SER A 25 18.97 0.54 6.36
C SER A 25 19.64 0.88 7.69
N VAL A 26 20.96 0.74 7.75
CA VAL A 26 21.75 1.18 8.92
C VAL A 26 21.71 2.69 9.00
N ASN A 27 21.31 3.21 10.15
CA ASN A 27 21.62 4.55 10.56
C ASN A 27 23.04 4.57 11.15
N LEU A 28 23.94 5.28 10.47
CA LEU A 28 25.37 5.33 10.80
C LEU A 28 25.68 6.12 12.07
N ASP A 29 24.77 6.99 12.51
CA ASP A 29 24.98 7.83 13.70
C ASP A 29 24.87 7.01 15.00
N TRP A 30 24.05 5.95 15.00
CA TRP A 30 23.73 5.14 16.18
C TRP A 30 24.00 3.63 15.96
N ASN A 31 24.46 3.27 14.75
CA ASN A 31 24.71 1.89 14.30
C ASN A 31 23.49 0.96 14.52
N GLU A 32 22.30 1.51 14.29
CA GLU A 32 21.00 0.87 14.48
C GLU A 32 20.27 0.84 13.16
N CYS A 33 19.47 -0.18 12.92
CA CYS A 33 18.67 -0.21 11.70
C CYS A 33 17.36 0.56 11.84
N GLU A 34 17.03 1.29 10.78
CA GLU A 34 15.80 2.05 10.65
C GLU A 34 15.08 1.71 9.36
N CYS A 35 13.75 1.81 9.36
CA CYS A 35 12.98 1.63 8.14
C CYS A 35 13.38 2.69 7.10
N ASP A 36 13.42 2.27 5.84
CA ASP A 36 13.62 3.19 4.73
C ASP A 36 12.44 4.18 4.64
N GLU A 37 12.66 5.31 3.97
CA GLU A 37 11.63 6.35 3.82
C GLU A 37 10.31 5.77 3.24
N GLY A 38 9.19 6.05 3.91
CA GLY A 38 7.87 5.55 3.53
C GLY A 38 7.52 4.16 4.07
N PHE A 39 8.44 3.51 4.80
CA PHE A 39 8.22 2.20 5.43
C PHE A 39 8.14 2.32 6.96
N ARG A 40 7.38 1.43 7.60
CA ARG A 40 7.26 1.34 9.06
C ARG A 40 7.23 -0.09 9.56
N LEU A 41 7.66 -0.29 10.80
CA LEU A 41 7.47 -1.55 11.52
C LEU A 41 6.00 -1.70 11.91
N LEU A 42 5.47 -2.92 11.78
CA LEU A 42 4.13 -3.25 12.24
C LEU A 42 4.15 -4.15 13.49
N ASP A 43 4.98 -5.20 13.49
CA ASP A 43 4.97 -6.21 14.56
C ASP A 43 6.39 -6.63 14.95
N GLY A 44 6.77 -6.41 16.20
CA GLY A 44 7.98 -6.98 16.81
C GLY A 44 9.30 -6.26 16.51
N ASP A 45 10.18 -6.23 17.51
CA ASP A 45 11.54 -5.73 17.36
C ASP A 45 12.33 -6.72 16.48
N ASN A 46 12.94 -6.20 15.41
CA ASN A 46 13.64 -6.95 14.34
C ASN A 46 12.78 -7.49 13.17
N ALA A 47 11.51 -7.11 13.05
CA ALA A 47 10.74 -7.44 11.85
C ALA A 47 11.16 -6.63 10.60
N PRO A 48 10.78 -7.07 9.39
CA PRO A 48 10.87 -6.23 8.20
C PRO A 48 9.98 -4.99 8.33
N CYS A 49 10.33 -3.94 7.60
CA CYS A 49 9.49 -2.76 7.47
C CYS A 49 8.53 -2.93 6.29
N PHE A 50 7.33 -2.36 6.44
CA PHE A 50 6.25 -2.44 5.47
C PHE A 50 5.86 -1.03 5.00
N GLY A 51 5.52 -0.92 3.72
CA GLY A 51 5.14 0.32 3.07
C GLY A 51 3.69 0.33 2.64
N GLN A 52 3.22 1.46 2.13
CA GLN A 52 1.95 1.50 1.41
C GLN A 52 2.10 0.81 0.04
N PRO A 53 1.03 0.21 -0.51
CA PRO A 53 1.07 -0.31 -1.85
C PRO A 53 1.27 0.83 -2.86
N SER A 54 1.92 0.50 -3.98
CA SER A 54 1.94 1.37 -5.16
C SER A 54 0.57 1.44 -5.85
N ASP A 55 0.44 2.31 -6.86
CA ASP A 55 -0.80 2.43 -7.64
C ASP A 55 -1.18 1.12 -8.34
N VAL A 56 -2.49 0.88 -8.45
CA VAL A 56 -3.01 -0.24 -9.25
C VAL A 56 -2.57 -0.11 -10.71
N GLN A 57 -2.39 -1.24 -11.36
CA GLN A 57 -1.93 -1.27 -12.74
C GLN A 57 -3.12 -1.48 -13.69
N ASN A 58 -3.01 -1.02 -14.93
CA ASN A 58 -3.96 -1.30 -16.01
C ASN A 58 -5.43 -0.99 -15.65
N LEU A 59 -5.72 0.11 -14.94
CA LEU A 59 -7.09 0.53 -14.66
C LEU A 59 -7.83 0.86 -15.96
N ARG A 60 -8.97 0.19 -16.19
CA ARG A 60 -9.82 0.38 -17.36
C ARG A 60 -11.25 0.55 -16.94
N ALA A 61 -11.98 1.40 -17.68
CA ALA A 61 -13.39 1.63 -17.50
C ALA A 61 -14.15 1.21 -18.76
N THR A 62 -15.13 0.32 -18.62
CA THR A 62 -15.97 -0.19 -19.71
C THR A 62 -17.42 0.14 -19.42
N LYS A 63 -18.10 0.83 -20.34
CA LYS A 63 -19.54 1.10 -20.21
C LYS A 63 -20.33 -0.16 -20.53
N ILE A 64 -21.18 -0.61 -19.60
CA ILE A 64 -22.07 -1.78 -19.75
C ILE A 64 -23.50 -1.32 -19.47
N GLY A 65 -24.21 -0.95 -20.54
CA GLY A 65 -25.57 -0.40 -20.44
C GLY A 65 -25.60 0.88 -19.58
N PRO A 66 -26.37 0.92 -18.47
CA PRO A 66 -26.41 2.06 -17.55
C PRO A 66 -25.31 2.03 -16.47
N LYS A 67 -24.40 1.05 -16.50
CA LYS A 67 -23.32 0.88 -15.54
C LYS A 67 -21.95 1.13 -16.18
N VAL A 68 -20.96 1.39 -15.35
CA VAL A 68 -19.55 1.34 -15.72
C VAL A 68 -18.90 0.22 -14.92
N GLU A 69 -18.24 -0.69 -15.62
CA GLU A 69 -17.34 -1.67 -15.03
C GLU A 69 -15.94 -1.09 -14.97
N LEU A 70 -15.32 -1.13 -13.79
CA LEU A 70 -13.92 -0.86 -13.57
C LEU A 70 -13.19 -2.18 -13.37
N GLU A 71 -12.10 -2.38 -14.09
CA GLU A 71 -11.18 -3.50 -13.92
C GLU A 71 -9.76 -2.95 -13.79
N TRP A 72 -8.96 -3.56 -12.92
CA TRP A 72 -7.56 -3.21 -12.74
C TRP A 72 -6.74 -4.47 -12.48
N THR A 73 -5.45 -4.29 -12.26
CA THR A 73 -4.52 -5.33 -11.84
C THR A 73 -3.78 -4.88 -10.59
N ARG A 74 -3.27 -5.86 -9.83
CA ARG A 74 -2.54 -5.62 -8.57
C ARG A 74 -1.38 -4.61 -8.77
N PRO A 75 -1.03 -3.85 -7.73
CA PRO A 75 0.19 -3.04 -7.72
C PRO A 75 1.45 -3.86 -8.02
N VAL A 76 2.48 -3.20 -8.53
CA VAL A 76 3.81 -3.83 -8.73
C VAL A 76 4.49 -4.08 -7.38
N ASP A 77 4.32 -3.15 -6.44
CA ASP A 77 4.79 -3.26 -5.06
C ASP A 77 3.59 -3.19 -4.11
N ASP A 78 3.38 -4.22 -3.30
CA ASP A 78 2.31 -4.33 -2.30
C ASP A 78 2.74 -3.76 -0.93
N GLY A 79 3.94 -3.17 -0.85
CA GLY A 79 4.52 -2.67 0.39
C GLY A 79 4.99 -3.78 1.33
N GLY A 80 5.14 -5.01 0.83
CA GLY A 80 5.51 -6.20 1.60
C GLY A 80 4.32 -6.89 2.29
N LEU A 81 3.08 -6.51 1.97
CA LEU A 81 1.85 -7.07 2.53
C LEU A 81 0.91 -7.53 1.41
N SER A 82 0.80 -8.85 1.24
CA SER A 82 0.02 -9.47 0.16
C SER A 82 -1.50 -9.33 0.30
N GLU A 83 -1.97 -9.04 1.51
CA GLU A 83 -3.38 -8.80 1.80
C GLU A 83 -3.74 -7.36 1.46
N LEU A 84 -4.34 -7.20 0.28
CA LEU A 84 -4.80 -5.94 -0.26
C LEU A 84 -6.33 -5.89 -0.28
N THR A 85 -6.87 -4.72 0.02
CA THR A 85 -8.21 -4.31 -0.40
C THR A 85 -8.10 -3.10 -1.31
N TYR A 86 -9.18 -2.74 -1.99
CA TYR A 86 -9.20 -1.59 -2.89
C TYR A 86 -10.23 -0.57 -2.45
N LEU A 87 -9.83 0.68 -2.65
CA LEU A 87 -10.66 1.85 -2.52
C LEU A 87 -11.03 2.37 -3.91
N VAL A 88 -12.32 2.47 -4.20
CA VAL A 88 -12.82 3.03 -5.46
C VAL A 88 -13.58 4.31 -5.16
N HIS A 89 -13.16 5.43 -5.76
CA HIS A 89 -13.82 6.71 -5.56
C HIS A 89 -14.02 7.50 -6.84
N CYS A 90 -15.08 8.29 -6.83
CA CYS A 90 -15.33 9.33 -7.83
C CYS A 90 -14.38 10.51 -7.57
N ASP A 91 -13.49 10.80 -8.50
CA ASP A 91 -12.55 11.93 -8.43
C ASP A 91 -13.15 13.20 -9.03
N SER A 92 -13.90 13.06 -10.13
CA SER A 92 -14.67 14.16 -10.72
C SER A 92 -15.93 13.69 -11.45
N GLY A 93 -16.88 14.61 -11.62
CA GLY A 93 -18.20 14.36 -12.20
C GLY A 93 -19.32 14.47 -11.15
N PRO A 94 -20.60 14.34 -11.57
CA PRO A 94 -21.76 14.41 -10.67
C PRO A 94 -21.96 13.10 -9.89
N CYS A 95 -20.91 12.63 -9.21
CA CYS A 95 -20.99 11.52 -8.27
C CYS A 95 -20.35 11.85 -6.92
N ARG A 96 -20.81 11.14 -5.89
CA ARG A 96 -20.32 11.30 -4.52
C ARG A 96 -20.31 9.97 -3.78
N PHE A 97 -19.84 8.92 -4.44
CA PHE A 97 -19.72 7.59 -3.87
C PHE A 97 -18.27 7.25 -3.53
N PHE A 98 -18.14 6.30 -2.61
CA PHE A 98 -16.87 5.80 -2.10
C PHE A 98 -17.08 4.33 -1.71
N TYR A 99 -16.45 3.41 -2.44
CA TYR A 99 -16.49 1.98 -2.11
C TYR A 99 -15.20 1.61 -1.40
N ASN A 100 -15.33 1.24 -0.13
CA ASN A 100 -14.24 0.72 0.70
C ASN A 100 -14.20 -0.79 0.66
N ASN A 101 -13.03 -1.35 0.93
CA ASN A 101 -12.83 -2.79 1.15
C ASN A 101 -13.30 -3.65 -0.03
N VAL A 102 -13.12 -3.17 -1.26
CA VAL A 102 -13.36 -3.98 -2.45
C VAL A 102 -12.27 -5.05 -2.49
N MET A 103 -12.67 -6.33 -2.53
CA MET A 103 -11.73 -7.47 -2.43
C MET A 103 -11.26 -7.96 -3.78
N GLU A 104 -12.04 -7.73 -4.83
CA GLU A 104 -11.75 -8.14 -6.20
C GLU A 104 -11.10 -6.98 -6.98
N GLU A 105 -10.31 -7.30 -7.99
CA GLU A 105 -9.76 -6.32 -8.94
C GLU A 105 -10.81 -5.80 -9.96
N ARG A 106 -12.07 -5.71 -9.53
CA ARG A 106 -13.23 -5.30 -10.32
C ARG A 106 -14.26 -4.57 -9.46
N ALA A 107 -14.92 -3.56 -10.02
CA ALA A 107 -16.09 -2.91 -9.42
C ALA A 107 -17.13 -2.49 -10.46
N PHE A 108 -18.42 -2.56 -10.10
CA PHE A 108 -19.52 -2.08 -10.93
C PHE A 108 -20.12 -0.80 -10.36
N ILE A 109 -19.99 0.29 -11.10
CA ILE A 109 -20.53 1.61 -10.76
C ILE A 109 -21.90 1.78 -11.42
N SER A 110 -22.91 2.09 -10.62
CA SER A 110 -24.28 2.34 -11.09
C SER A 110 -24.80 3.69 -10.60
N GLY A 111 -25.96 4.12 -11.09
CA GLY A 111 -26.57 5.40 -10.70
C GLY A 111 -25.90 6.63 -11.31
N LEU A 112 -25.15 6.47 -12.40
CA LEU A 112 -24.52 7.58 -13.11
C LEU A 112 -25.55 8.31 -13.98
N SER A 113 -25.56 9.65 -13.91
CA SER A 113 -26.32 10.49 -14.82
C SER A 113 -25.82 10.32 -16.27
N PRO A 114 -26.74 10.23 -17.25
CA PRO A 114 -26.37 10.20 -18.66
C PRO A 114 -25.69 11.51 -19.08
N ASP A 115 -24.91 11.44 -20.16
CA ASP A 115 -24.25 12.59 -20.81
C ASP A 115 -23.33 13.42 -19.88
N ALA A 116 -22.81 12.79 -18.82
CA ALA A 116 -21.82 13.36 -17.92
C ALA A 116 -20.47 12.62 -18.03
N ASN A 117 -19.39 13.38 -17.85
CA ASN A 117 -18.04 12.82 -17.76
C ASN A 117 -17.70 12.50 -16.31
N TYR A 118 -17.02 11.38 -16.11
CA TYR A 118 -16.60 10.89 -14.80
C TYR A 118 -15.12 10.53 -14.83
N VAL A 119 -14.42 10.83 -13.74
CA VAL A 119 -13.09 10.30 -13.46
C VAL A 119 -13.18 9.44 -12.21
N PHE A 120 -12.76 8.19 -12.33
CA PHE A 120 -12.67 7.25 -11.22
C PHE A 120 -11.21 7.04 -10.86
N LYS A 121 -10.94 6.88 -9.56
CA LYS A 121 -9.65 6.45 -9.05
C LYS A 121 -9.83 5.17 -8.24
N VAL A 122 -8.80 4.34 -8.31
CA VAL A 122 -8.72 3.09 -7.56
C VAL A 122 -7.37 3.08 -6.85
N ALA A 123 -7.37 2.91 -5.53
CA ALA A 123 -6.17 2.79 -4.72
C ALA A 123 -6.12 1.42 -4.06
N ALA A 124 -4.94 0.78 -4.04
CA ALA A 124 -4.70 -0.40 -3.25
C ALA A 124 -4.38 -0.01 -1.80
N ILE A 125 -4.96 -0.74 -0.86
CA ILE A 125 -4.91 -0.48 0.57
C ILE A 125 -4.38 -1.73 1.26
N ASN A 126 -3.38 -1.57 2.11
CA ASN A 126 -2.92 -2.60 3.03
C ASN A 126 -2.98 -2.09 4.48
N ARG A 127 -2.46 -2.86 5.44
CA ARG A 127 -2.45 -2.45 6.86
C ARG A 127 -1.62 -1.19 7.16
N VAL A 128 -0.69 -0.82 6.29
CA VAL A 128 0.12 0.41 6.41
C VAL A 128 -0.67 1.63 5.93
N SER A 129 -1.60 1.46 5.00
CA SER A 129 -2.47 2.52 4.46
C SER A 129 -3.58 3.00 5.42
N ALA A 130 -3.79 2.28 6.53
CA ALA A 130 -4.80 2.57 7.56
C ALA A 130 -4.27 3.46 8.69
#